data_AF-A0A958XC38-F1
#
_entry.id   AF-A0A958XC38-F1
#
_cell.length_a   1.000
_cell.length_b   1.000
_cell.length_c   1.000
_cell.angle_alpha   90.00
_cell.angle_beta   90.00
_cell.angle_gamma   90.00
#
_symmetry.space_group_name_H-M   'P 1'
#
loop_
_entity.id
_entity.type
_entity.pdbx_description
1 polymer ?
#
loop_
_entity_poly.entity_id
_entity_poly.type
_entity_poly.pdbx_seq_one_letter_code
_entity_poly.pdbx_strand_id
1 'polypeptide(L)'
;ALKHTFWPEKIDMLAVLTIVGGTVGGYISFAGAHRLLAAGIKGNSHVPLATKSAFTGIGVATLMRGLLFLAAIGVVAGGAAIDPANPPASIFAVAGEAGYRFFGLVMWSAAVTSVLGCSFTSVSFLTASFPALLKYEKPLLLGFILFSTLAFAAFGKPVQALIIAGALNGLILPLALAALLLAARKPLLTGDYRPSSFWLLAGWLVVLVMGAMAVVAMKTLMQG
;
A
#
# COMPACT_ATOMS: atom_id res chain seq x y z
N ALA A 1 10.24 -24.92 9.95
CA ALA A 1 9.93 -23.86 8.97
C ALA A 1 8.63 -24.14 8.21
N LEU A 2 8.57 -25.15 7.32
CA LEU A 2 7.38 -25.45 6.50
C LEU A 2 6.07 -25.63 7.29
N LYS A 3 6.11 -26.30 8.45
CA LYS A 3 4.93 -26.46 9.33
C LYS A 3 4.33 -25.13 9.78
N HIS A 4 5.17 -24.17 10.18
CA HIS A 4 4.72 -22.86 10.69
C HIS A 4 4.34 -21.89 9.56
N THR A 5 4.73 -22.16 8.31
CA THR A 5 4.27 -21.41 7.14
C THR A 5 2.77 -21.61 6.89
N PHE A 6 2.28 -22.84 7.07
CA PHE A 6 0.86 -23.17 6.88
C PHE A 6 0.06 -23.19 8.19
N TRP A 7 0.73 -23.36 9.33
CA TRP A 7 0.11 -23.40 10.66
C TRP A 7 0.91 -22.59 11.69
N PRO A 8 0.76 -21.25 11.70
CA PRO A 8 1.49 -20.40 12.64
C PRO A 8 1.01 -20.64 14.07
N GLU A 9 1.94 -20.60 15.04
CA GLU A 9 1.62 -20.77 16.47
C GLU A 9 0.89 -19.56 17.07
N LYS A 10 1.14 -18.37 16.50
CA LYS A 10 0.47 -17.12 16.86
C LYS A 10 0.10 -16.37 15.59
N ILE A 11 -1.11 -15.84 15.55
CA ILE A 11 -1.57 -14.95 14.50
C ILE A 11 -1.69 -13.55 15.11
N ASP A 12 -0.71 -12.70 14.79
CA ASP A 12 -0.79 -11.28 15.13
C ASP A 12 -1.64 -10.57 14.07
N MET A 13 -2.92 -10.41 14.39
CA MET A 13 -3.88 -9.76 13.50
C MET A 13 -3.52 -8.31 13.22
N LEU A 14 -2.89 -7.59 14.17
CA LEU A 14 -2.46 -6.22 13.97
C LEU A 14 -1.29 -6.16 13.00
N ALA A 15 -0.30 -7.05 13.15
CA ALA A 15 0.82 -7.13 12.21
C ALA A 15 0.35 -7.47 10.79
N VAL A 16 -0.57 -8.44 10.62
CA VAL A 16 -1.14 -8.76 9.32
C VAL A 16 -1.91 -7.56 8.76
N LEU A 17 -2.75 -6.91 9.56
CA LEU A 17 -3.52 -5.74 9.14
C LEU A 17 -2.60 -4.59 8.70
N THR A 18 -1.53 -4.32 9.44
CA THR A 18 -0.55 -3.28 9.14
C THR A 18 0.23 -3.59 7.86
N ILE A 19 0.63 -4.85 7.64
CA ILE A 19 1.33 -5.26 6.40
C ILE A 19 0.39 -5.18 5.19
N VAL A 20 -0.84 -5.69 5.31
CA VAL A 20 -1.81 -5.61 4.22
C VAL A 20 -2.19 -4.16 3.95
N GLY A 21 -2.49 -3.39 4.99
CA GLY A 21 -2.81 -1.97 4.89
C GLY A 21 -1.68 -1.14 4.28
N GLY A 22 -0.42 -1.41 4.65
CA GLY A 22 0.75 -0.75 4.08
C GLY A 22 1.03 -1.10 2.61
N THR A 23 0.46 -2.20 2.09
CA THR A 23 0.74 -2.67 0.72
C THR A 23 -0.40 -2.43 -0.27
N VAL A 24 -1.66 -2.49 0.18
CA VAL A 24 -2.84 -2.30 -0.68
C VAL A 24 -3.81 -1.23 -0.17
N GLY A 25 -3.69 -0.80 1.08
CA GLY A 25 -4.61 0.17 1.70
C GLY A 25 -4.36 1.63 1.31
N GLY A 26 -5.28 2.49 1.73
CA GLY A 26 -5.21 3.94 1.50
C GLY A 26 -5.14 4.31 0.02
N TYR A 27 -4.23 5.24 -0.32
CA TYR A 27 -4.10 5.76 -1.69
C TYR A 27 -3.68 4.68 -2.70
N ILE A 28 -3.01 3.60 -2.28
CA ILE A 28 -2.43 2.58 -3.18
C ILE A 28 -3.52 1.88 -4.00
N SER A 29 -4.67 1.58 -3.38
CA SER A 29 -5.85 0.99 -4.05
C SER A 29 -6.38 1.82 -5.22
N PHE A 30 -6.13 3.13 -5.22
CA PHE A 30 -6.71 4.07 -6.17
C PHE A 30 -5.69 4.71 -7.12
N ALA A 31 -4.42 4.79 -6.70
CA ALA A 31 -3.36 5.48 -7.44
C ALA A 31 -3.20 4.99 -8.88
N GLY A 32 -3.33 3.68 -9.11
CA GLY A 32 -3.27 3.09 -10.44
C GLY A 32 -4.35 3.62 -11.37
N ALA A 33 -5.61 3.65 -10.91
CA ALA A 33 -6.73 4.17 -11.69
C ALA A 33 -6.55 5.66 -12.00
N HIS A 34 -6.16 6.48 -11.02
CA HIS A 34 -5.94 7.91 -11.22
C HIS A 34 -4.83 8.19 -12.23
N ARG A 35 -3.73 7.43 -12.21
CA ARG A 35 -2.64 7.57 -13.19
C ARG A 35 -3.08 7.18 -14.61
N LEU A 36 -3.84 6.09 -14.75
CA LEU A 36 -4.39 5.68 -16.04
C LEU A 36 -5.34 6.75 -16.60
N LEU A 37 -6.25 7.27 -15.76
CA LEU A 37 -7.17 8.34 -16.14
C LEU A 37 -6.45 9.63 -16.54
N ALA A 38 -5.43 10.03 -15.78
CA ALA A 38 -4.60 11.19 -16.11
C ALA A 38 -3.81 11.02 -17.40
N ALA A 39 -3.42 9.78 -17.75
CA ALA A 39 -2.82 9.44 -19.05
C ALA A 39 -3.84 9.33 -20.19
N GLY A 40 -5.12 9.64 -19.95
CA GLY A 40 -6.19 9.55 -20.94
C GLY A 40 -6.70 8.13 -21.20
N ILE A 41 -6.23 7.13 -20.45
CA ILE A 41 -6.63 5.73 -20.58
C ILE A 41 -7.95 5.53 -19.82
N LYS A 42 -9.06 5.55 -20.55
CA LYS A 42 -10.42 5.43 -20.00
C LYS A 42 -11.37 4.66 -20.92
N GLY A 43 -12.47 4.17 -20.36
CA GLY A 43 -13.52 3.44 -21.08
C GLY A 43 -13.24 1.94 -21.26
N ASN A 44 -14.26 1.21 -21.70
CA ASN A 44 -14.27 -0.26 -21.71
C ASN A 44 -13.21 -0.88 -22.62
N SER A 45 -12.84 -0.22 -23.71
CA SER A 45 -11.81 -0.69 -24.64
C SER A 45 -10.43 -0.83 -23.99
N HIS A 46 -10.17 -0.09 -22.91
CA HIS A 46 -8.90 -0.11 -22.18
C HIS A 46 -8.88 -1.06 -20.98
N VAL A 47 -9.97 -1.77 -20.68
CA VAL A 47 -10.02 -2.73 -19.57
C VAL A 47 -8.94 -3.80 -19.66
N PRO A 48 -8.66 -4.42 -20.84
CA PRO A 48 -7.56 -5.39 -20.96
C PRO A 48 -6.19 -4.78 -20.63
N LEU A 49 -5.95 -3.54 -21.04
CA LEU A 49 -4.72 -2.81 -20.75
C LEU A 49 -4.58 -2.52 -19.25
N ALA A 50 -5.64 -2.03 -18.62
CA ALA A 50 -5.68 -1.78 -17.17
C ALA A 50 -5.45 -3.07 -16.37
N THR A 51 -6.05 -4.17 -16.82
CA THR A 51 -5.91 -5.50 -16.20
C THR A 51 -4.48 -6.00 -16.33
N LYS A 52 -3.90 -5.94 -17.53
CA LYS A 52 -2.49 -6.31 -17.75
C LYS A 52 -1.55 -5.47 -16.89
N SER A 53 -1.77 -4.16 -16.81
CA SER A 53 -0.99 -3.26 -15.96
C SER A 53 -1.06 -3.66 -14.48
N ALA A 54 -2.25 -3.97 -13.98
CA ALA A 54 -2.45 -4.43 -12.60
C ALA A 54 -1.71 -5.74 -12.32
N PHE A 55 -1.85 -6.76 -13.19
CA PHE A 55 -1.15 -8.04 -13.01
C PHE A 55 0.36 -7.90 -13.10
N THR A 56 0.89 -7.11 -14.04
CA THR A 56 2.33 -6.85 -14.12
C THR A 56 2.82 -6.15 -12.85
N GLY A 57 2.11 -5.13 -12.37
CA GLY A 57 2.47 -4.43 -11.14
C GLY A 57 2.47 -5.34 -9.92
N ILE A 58 1.44 -6.16 -9.75
CA ILE A 58 1.35 -7.16 -8.67
C ILE A 58 2.46 -8.20 -8.79
N GLY A 59 2.74 -8.69 -9.99
CA GLY A 59 3.79 -9.68 -10.26
C GLY A 59 5.18 -9.16 -9.90
N VAL A 60 5.53 -7.96 -10.36
CA VAL A 60 6.82 -7.33 -10.04
C VAL A 60 6.93 -7.05 -8.53
N ALA A 61 5.88 -6.52 -7.90
CA ALA A 61 5.88 -6.27 -6.46
C ALA A 61 6.06 -7.57 -5.65
N THR A 62 5.41 -8.65 -6.06
CA THR A 62 5.52 -9.96 -5.42
C THR A 62 6.92 -10.54 -5.58
N LEU A 63 7.50 -10.46 -6.79
CA LEU A 63 8.86 -10.89 -7.05
C LEU A 63 9.85 -10.14 -6.16
N MET A 64 9.77 -8.81 -6.12
CA MET A 64 10.65 -7.99 -5.28
C MET A 64 10.53 -8.32 -3.79
N ARG A 65 9.30 -8.52 -3.28
CA ARG A 65 9.08 -8.95 -1.90
C ARG A 65 9.68 -10.32 -1.63
N GLY A 66 9.55 -11.26 -2.56
CA GLY A 66 10.15 -12.58 -2.47
C GLY A 66 11.68 -12.50 -2.42
N LEU A 67 12.31 -11.73 -3.31
CA LEU A 67 13.76 -11.54 -3.34
C LEU A 67 14.29 -10.90 -2.05
N LEU A 68 13.64 -9.84 -1.56
CA LEU A 68 14.03 -9.16 -0.32
C LEU A 68 13.85 -10.06 0.90
N PHE A 69 12.77 -10.85 0.94
CA PHE A 69 12.54 -11.83 2.00
C PHE A 69 13.60 -12.93 2.00
N LEU A 70 13.93 -13.49 0.84
CA LEU A 70 15.00 -14.48 0.70
C LEU A 70 16.37 -13.91 1.08
N ALA A 71 16.66 -12.67 0.72
CA ALA A 71 17.87 -11.98 1.15
C ALA A 71 17.93 -11.84 2.67
N ALA A 72 16.84 -11.39 3.30
CA ALA A 72 16.75 -11.29 4.76
C ALA A 72 16.95 -12.65 5.45
N ILE A 73 16.29 -13.71 4.93
CA ILE A 73 16.47 -15.08 5.43
C ILE A 73 17.91 -15.54 5.30
N GLY A 74 18.54 -15.33 4.13
CA GLY A 74 19.92 -15.75 3.89
C GLY A 74 20.89 -15.12 4.86
N VAL A 75 20.71 -13.82 5.15
CA VAL A 75 21.52 -13.08 6.12
C VAL A 75 21.32 -13.58 7.55
N VAL A 76 20.07 -13.76 7.98
CA VAL A 76 19.76 -14.24 9.34
C VAL A 76 20.19 -15.69 9.54
N ALA A 77 19.97 -16.56 8.55
CA ALA A 77 20.39 -17.96 8.60
C ALA A 77 21.92 -18.11 8.57
N GLY A 78 22.63 -17.16 7.95
CA GLY A 78 24.09 -17.06 7.99
C GLY A 78 24.66 -16.60 9.34
N GLY A 79 23.81 -16.30 10.34
CA GLY A 79 24.23 -15.89 11.68
C GLY A 79 24.62 -14.42 11.80
N ALA A 80 24.32 -13.58 10.80
CA ALA A 80 24.60 -12.16 10.88
C ALA A 80 23.70 -11.48 11.94
N ALA A 81 24.30 -10.60 12.74
CA ALA A 81 23.56 -9.80 13.71
C ALA A 81 22.69 -8.75 12.99
N ILE A 82 21.44 -8.65 13.40
CA ILE A 82 20.50 -7.62 12.92
C ILE A 82 20.43 -6.53 13.98
N ASP A 83 20.75 -5.29 13.59
CA ASP A 83 20.64 -4.14 14.47
C ASP A 83 19.15 -3.78 14.65
N PRO A 84 18.60 -3.84 15.87
CA PRO A 84 17.21 -3.46 16.14
C PRO A 84 16.89 -2.00 15.79
N ALA A 85 17.89 -1.11 15.76
CA ALA A 85 17.70 0.29 15.41
C ALA A 85 17.47 0.50 13.90
N ASN A 86 18.05 -0.36 13.05
CA ASN A 86 17.82 -0.31 11.61
C ASN A 86 17.89 -1.71 10.95
N PRO A 87 16.91 -2.60 11.22
CA PRO A 87 16.92 -3.97 10.72
C PRO A 87 17.05 -4.08 9.18
N PRO A 88 16.37 -3.24 8.38
CA PRO A 88 16.50 -3.30 6.93
C PRO A 88 17.91 -2.99 6.43
N ALA A 89 18.60 -2.01 7.04
CA ALA A 89 19.95 -1.66 6.64
C ALA A 89 20.96 -2.78 6.96
N SER A 90 20.78 -3.49 8.08
CA SER A 90 21.64 -4.60 8.48
C SER A 90 21.70 -5.70 7.42
N ILE A 91 20.58 -5.95 6.71
CA ILE A 91 20.52 -6.96 5.63
C ILE A 91 21.49 -6.64 4.50
N PHE A 92 21.70 -5.36 4.20
CA PHE A 92 22.60 -4.93 3.12
C PHE A 92 24.01 -4.64 3.64
N ALA A 93 24.16 -4.24 4.90
CA ALA A 93 25.44 -3.92 5.52
C ALA A 93 26.38 -5.13 5.64
N VAL A 94 25.87 -6.37 5.55
CA VAL A 94 26.71 -7.58 5.46
C VAL A 94 27.64 -7.59 4.25
N ALA A 95 27.30 -6.84 3.19
CA ALA A 95 28.17 -6.63 2.04
C ALA A 95 29.15 -5.45 2.25
N GLY A 96 29.35 -5.03 3.51
CA GLY A 96 30.17 -3.90 3.90
C GLY A 96 29.56 -2.54 3.53
N GLU A 97 30.41 -1.52 3.50
CA GLU A 97 30.03 -0.12 3.23
C GLU A 97 29.31 0.05 1.87
N ALA A 98 29.71 -0.72 0.86
CA ALA A 98 29.07 -0.67 -0.45
C ALA A 98 27.59 -1.09 -0.38
N GLY A 99 27.29 -2.16 0.36
CA GLY A 99 25.91 -2.62 0.57
C GLY A 99 25.08 -1.61 1.37
N TYR A 100 25.66 -1.02 2.42
CA TYR A 100 24.99 0.02 3.21
C TYR A 100 24.62 1.25 2.36
N ARG A 101 25.55 1.74 1.51
CA ARG A 101 25.28 2.85 0.60
C ARG A 101 24.24 2.51 -0.47
N PHE A 102 24.30 1.28 -1.00
CA PHE A 102 23.31 0.80 -1.96
C PHE A 102 21.90 0.77 -1.35
N PHE A 103 21.76 0.29 -0.11
CA PHE A 103 20.50 0.36 0.62
C PHE A 103 20.00 1.80 0.76
N GLY A 104 20.87 2.73 1.14
CA GLY A 104 20.53 4.15 1.23
C GLY A 104 19.99 4.72 -0.08
N LEU A 105 20.62 4.39 -1.21
CA LEU A 105 20.17 4.80 -2.54
C LEU A 105 18.78 4.21 -2.88
N VAL A 106 18.58 2.91 -2.63
CA VAL A 106 17.30 2.23 -2.88
C VAL A 106 16.19 2.84 -2.05
N MET A 107 16.43 3.07 -0.76
CA MET A 107 15.44 3.69 0.13
C MET A 107 15.11 5.12 -0.28
N TRP A 108 16.11 5.90 -0.71
CA TRP A 108 15.90 7.25 -1.22
C TRP A 108 15.04 7.24 -2.50
N SER A 109 15.36 6.38 -3.48
CA SER A 109 14.55 6.24 -4.70
C SER A 109 13.12 5.78 -4.42
N ALA A 110 12.94 4.83 -3.49
CA ALA A 110 11.62 4.36 -3.07
C ALA A 110 10.81 5.45 -2.37
N ALA A 111 11.46 6.29 -1.54
CA ALA A 111 10.81 7.39 -0.85
C ALA A 111 10.30 8.46 -1.83
N VAL A 112 11.12 8.89 -2.79
CA VAL A 112 10.74 9.93 -3.78
C VAL A 112 9.52 9.48 -4.60
N THR A 113 9.55 8.26 -5.13
CA THR A 113 8.45 7.72 -5.93
C THR A 113 7.15 7.56 -5.12
N SER A 114 7.26 7.23 -3.83
CA SER A 114 6.12 7.10 -2.92
C SER A 114 5.51 8.45 -2.56
N VAL A 115 6.34 9.45 -2.21
CA VAL A 115 5.87 10.82 -1.87
C VAL A 115 5.12 11.44 -3.05
N LEU A 116 5.67 11.35 -4.26
CA LEU A 116 5.02 11.85 -5.46
C LEU A 116 3.71 11.10 -5.75
N GLY A 117 3.70 9.77 -5.62
CA GLY A 117 2.50 8.96 -5.85
C GLY A 117 1.35 9.25 -4.88
N CYS A 118 1.65 9.35 -3.59
CA CYS A 118 0.65 9.66 -2.56
C CYS A 118 0.09 11.09 -2.73
N SER A 119 0.97 12.06 -2.95
CA SER A 119 0.57 13.47 -3.13
C SER A 119 -0.29 13.65 -4.38
N PHE A 120 0.13 13.06 -5.50
CA PHE A 120 -0.64 13.06 -6.75
C PHE A 120 -2.04 12.48 -6.56
N THR A 121 -2.12 11.29 -5.97
CA THR A 121 -3.40 10.60 -5.78
C THR A 121 -4.32 11.41 -4.86
N SER A 122 -3.79 11.95 -3.77
CA SER A 122 -4.55 12.75 -2.79
C SER A 122 -5.10 14.03 -3.41
N VAL A 123 -4.27 14.78 -4.15
CA VAL A 123 -4.72 16.00 -4.83
C VAL A 123 -5.69 15.67 -5.96
N SER A 124 -5.48 14.58 -6.70
CA SER A 124 -6.40 14.15 -7.75
C SER A 124 -7.79 13.77 -7.19
N PHE A 125 -7.86 13.13 -6.02
CA PHE A 125 -9.12 12.93 -5.32
C PHE A 125 -9.79 14.24 -4.92
N LEU A 126 -9.00 15.18 -4.39
CA LEU A 126 -9.49 16.47 -3.94
C LEU A 126 -10.07 17.28 -5.12
N THR A 127 -9.36 17.34 -6.24
CA THR A 127 -9.81 18.08 -7.43
C THR A 127 -10.95 17.38 -8.17
N ALA A 128 -11.04 16.05 -8.11
CA ALA A 128 -12.20 15.31 -8.61
C ALA A 128 -13.47 15.57 -7.78
N SER A 129 -13.32 15.71 -6.46
CA SER A 129 -14.43 16.00 -5.55
C SER A 129 -14.84 17.49 -5.59
N PHE A 130 -13.88 18.38 -5.80
CA PHE A 130 -14.08 19.83 -5.84
C PHE A 130 -13.46 20.43 -7.11
N PRO A 131 -14.21 20.46 -8.23
CA PRO A 131 -13.69 20.90 -9.54
C PRO A 131 -13.12 22.33 -9.54
N ALA A 132 -13.59 23.21 -8.65
CA ALA A 132 -13.07 24.57 -8.49
C ALA A 132 -11.57 24.63 -8.11
N LEU A 133 -11.04 23.54 -7.53
CA LEU A 133 -9.65 23.42 -7.11
C LEU A 133 -8.70 22.96 -8.23
N LEU A 134 -9.23 22.55 -9.40
CA LEU A 134 -8.42 22.05 -10.52
C LEU A 134 -7.35 23.07 -10.95
N LYS A 135 -7.70 24.36 -10.97
CA LYS A 135 -6.77 25.46 -11.30
C LYS A 135 -5.61 25.63 -10.29
N TYR A 136 -5.72 25.01 -9.11
CA TYR A 136 -4.73 25.05 -8.04
C TYR A 136 -4.01 23.70 -7.84
N GLU A 137 -4.07 22.77 -8.79
CA GLU A 137 -3.49 21.43 -8.64
C GLU A 137 -1.99 21.47 -8.25
N LYS A 138 -1.17 22.24 -8.99
CA LYS A 138 0.27 22.37 -8.71
C LYS A 138 0.57 22.94 -7.31
N PRO A 139 0.01 24.08 -6.88
CA PRO A 139 0.24 24.58 -5.53
C PRO A 139 -0.35 23.66 -4.45
N LEU A 140 -1.44 22.94 -4.72
CA LEU A 140 -1.97 21.94 -3.80
C LEU A 140 -1.02 20.75 -3.61
N LEU A 141 -0.37 20.27 -4.68
CA LEU A 141 0.65 19.21 -4.59
C LEU A 141 1.82 19.63 -3.72
N LEU A 142 2.38 20.82 -3.98
CA LEU A 142 3.49 21.35 -3.19
C LEU A 142 3.07 21.57 -1.73
N GLY A 143 1.88 22.17 -1.51
CA GLY A 143 1.33 22.39 -0.18
C GLY A 143 1.11 21.08 0.59
N PHE A 144 0.61 20.03 -0.06
CA PHE A 144 0.40 18.72 0.55
C PHE A 144 1.72 18.08 0.99
N ILE A 145 2.76 18.15 0.15
CA ILE A 145 4.10 17.62 0.49
C ILE A 145 4.70 18.40 1.66
N LEU A 146 4.67 19.73 1.62
CA LEU A 146 5.21 20.58 2.68
C LEU A 146 4.48 20.34 4.00
N PHE A 147 3.15 20.33 3.98
CA PHE A 147 2.33 20.06 5.16
C PHE A 147 2.64 18.68 5.75
N SER A 148 2.66 17.64 4.92
CA SER A 148 2.95 16.27 5.38
C SER A 148 4.35 16.15 5.96
N THR A 149 5.33 16.82 5.36
CA THR A 149 6.72 16.85 5.84
C THR A 149 6.83 17.53 7.20
N LEU A 150 6.17 18.70 7.37
CA LEU A 150 6.17 19.42 8.64
C LEU A 150 5.45 18.64 9.74
N ALA A 151 4.30 18.03 9.41
CA ALA A 151 3.56 17.20 10.35
C ALA A 151 4.38 15.98 10.79
N PHE A 152 5.07 15.32 9.85
CA PHE A 152 5.96 14.19 10.15
C PHE A 152 7.15 14.62 11.02
N ALA A 153 7.78 15.75 10.70
CA ALA A 153 8.90 16.31 11.46
C ALA A 153 8.47 16.67 12.90
N ALA A 154 7.28 17.25 13.07
CA ALA A 154 6.72 17.58 14.38
C ALA A 154 6.34 16.33 15.21
N PHE A 155 5.89 15.25 14.57
CA PHE A 155 5.52 14.01 15.27
C PHE A 155 6.74 13.28 15.86
N GLY A 156 7.90 13.33 15.19
CA GLY A 156 9.19 12.89 15.74
C GLY A 156 9.34 11.38 15.99
N LYS A 157 8.33 10.53 15.69
CA LYS A 157 8.36 9.08 15.91
C LYS A 157 8.09 8.28 14.62
N PRO A 158 9.11 8.10 13.75
CA PRO A 158 8.95 7.48 12.43
C PRO A 158 8.34 6.08 12.43
N VAL A 159 8.81 5.21 13.33
CA VAL A 159 8.34 3.81 13.40
C VAL A 159 6.88 3.75 13.82
N GLN A 160 6.48 4.55 14.81
CA GLN A 160 5.08 4.61 15.25
C GLN A 160 4.19 5.20 14.16
N ALA A 161 4.64 6.25 13.48
CA ALA A 161 3.90 6.83 12.35
C ALA A 161 3.65 5.79 11.24
N LEU A 162 4.67 4.98 10.91
CA LEU A 162 4.55 3.90 9.93
C LEU A 162 3.54 2.83 10.35
N ILE A 163 3.60 2.38 11.61
CA ILE A 163 2.68 1.36 12.14
C ILE A 163 1.24 1.89 12.14
N ILE A 164 1.03 3.13 12.61
CA ILE A 164 -0.29 3.78 12.66
C ILE A 164 -0.84 3.95 11.25
N ALA A 165 -0.04 4.47 10.31
CA ALA A 165 -0.46 4.66 8.92
C ALA A 165 -0.84 3.32 8.26
N GLY A 166 -0.04 2.26 8.46
CA GLY A 166 -0.34 0.93 7.94
C GLY A 166 -1.63 0.35 8.56
N ALA A 167 -1.81 0.49 9.87
CA ALA A 167 -3.01 0.04 10.56
C ALA A 167 -4.27 0.78 10.06
N LEU A 168 -4.24 2.12 10.02
CA LEU A 168 -5.34 2.94 9.50
C LEU A 168 -5.69 2.57 8.05
N ASN A 169 -4.68 2.39 7.20
CA ASN A 169 -4.88 1.96 5.82
C ASN A 169 -5.53 0.56 5.73
N GLY A 170 -5.16 -0.34 6.63
CA GLY A 170 -5.77 -1.67 6.73
C GLY A 170 -7.22 -1.64 7.22
N LEU A 171 -7.54 -0.73 8.15
CA LEU A 171 -8.90 -0.50 8.64
C LEU A 171 -9.82 0.11 7.57
N ILE A 172 -9.30 1.04 6.77
CA ILE A 172 -10.07 1.73 5.72
C ILE A 172 -10.31 0.82 4.50
N LEU A 173 -9.40 -0.12 4.22
CA LEU A 173 -9.46 -1.01 3.07
C LEU A 173 -10.81 -1.71 2.85
N PRO A 174 -11.41 -2.44 3.82
CA PRO A 174 -12.69 -3.11 3.60
C PRO A 174 -13.83 -2.15 3.27
N LEU A 175 -13.83 -0.94 3.85
CA LEU A 175 -14.86 0.08 3.57
C LEU A 175 -14.72 0.61 2.13
N ALA A 176 -13.50 0.97 1.74
CA ALA A 176 -13.18 1.44 0.40
C ALA A 176 -13.51 0.38 -0.66
N LEU A 177 -13.12 -0.87 -0.43
CA LEU A 177 -13.36 -1.97 -1.35
C LEU A 177 -14.85 -2.33 -1.43
N ALA A 178 -15.58 -2.33 -0.31
CA ALA A 178 -17.02 -2.55 -0.32
C ALA A 178 -17.76 -1.50 -1.15
N ALA A 179 -17.42 -0.22 -0.97
CA ALA A 179 -17.99 0.87 -1.76
C ALA A 179 -17.70 0.69 -3.27
N LEU A 180 -16.46 0.30 -3.61
CA LEU A 180 -16.07 0.02 -5.00
C LEU A 180 -16.86 -1.16 -5.59
N LEU A 181 -17.02 -2.26 -4.86
CA LEU A 181 -17.76 -3.44 -5.32
C LEU A 181 -19.24 -3.16 -5.52
N LEU A 182 -19.84 -2.33 -4.66
CA LEU A 182 -21.21 -1.87 -4.82
C LEU A 182 -21.35 -0.96 -6.05
N ALA A 183 -20.40 -0.06 -6.28
CA ALA A 183 -20.37 0.80 -7.46
C ALA A 183 -20.19 -0.01 -8.75
N ALA A 184 -19.34 -1.03 -8.73
CA ALA A 184 -19.06 -1.90 -9.88
C ALA A 184 -20.27 -2.74 -10.35
N ARG A 185 -21.34 -2.81 -9.55
CA ARG A 185 -22.61 -3.44 -9.93
C ARG A 185 -23.59 -2.50 -10.61
N LYS A 186 -23.32 -1.18 -10.63
CA LYS A 186 -24.22 -0.18 -11.23
C LYS A 186 -23.81 0.10 -12.68
N PRO A 187 -24.60 -0.35 -13.70
CA PRO A 187 -24.25 -0.16 -15.11
C PRO A 187 -24.03 1.31 -15.49
N LEU A 188 -24.79 2.22 -14.86
CA LEU A 188 -24.66 3.67 -15.02
C LEU A 188 -23.24 4.19 -14.71
N LEU A 189 -22.52 3.54 -13.80
CA LEU A 189 -21.17 3.93 -13.40
C LEU A 189 -20.09 3.20 -14.19
N THR A 190 -20.37 1.97 -14.65
CA THR A 190 -19.39 1.13 -15.33
C THR A 190 -19.44 1.23 -16.85
N GLY A 191 -20.38 1.99 -17.41
CA GLY A 191 -20.54 2.13 -18.86
C GLY A 191 -20.80 0.78 -19.53
N ASP A 192 -21.67 -0.04 -18.94
CA ASP A 192 -22.00 -1.42 -19.33
C ASP A 192 -20.88 -2.47 -19.15
N TYR A 193 -19.72 -2.09 -18.62
CA TYR A 193 -18.74 -3.08 -18.18
C TYR A 193 -19.29 -3.87 -16.99
N ARG A 194 -19.25 -5.21 -17.09
CA ARG A 194 -19.63 -6.12 -16.01
C ARG A 194 -18.40 -6.88 -15.55
N PRO A 195 -17.92 -6.66 -14.31
CA PRO A 195 -16.87 -7.49 -13.74
C PRO A 195 -17.33 -8.95 -13.70
N SER A 196 -16.40 -9.90 -13.86
CA SER A 196 -16.72 -11.31 -13.73
C SER A 196 -17.20 -11.63 -12.30
N SER A 197 -18.11 -12.59 -12.17
CA SER A 197 -18.63 -13.02 -10.87
C SER A 197 -17.53 -13.48 -9.91
N PHE A 198 -16.44 -14.03 -10.46
CA PHE A 198 -15.27 -14.43 -9.69
C PHE A 198 -14.60 -13.25 -8.99
N TRP A 199 -14.33 -12.14 -9.71
CA TRP A 199 -13.69 -10.96 -9.13
C TRP A 199 -14.56 -10.29 -8.07
N LEU A 200 -15.89 -10.28 -8.27
CA LEU A 200 -16.83 -9.79 -7.27
C LEU A 200 -16.81 -10.64 -6.00
N LEU A 201 -16.82 -11.96 -6.14
CA LEU A 201 -16.79 -12.90 -5.01
C LEU A 201 -15.46 -12.79 -4.24
N ALA A 202 -14.33 -12.77 -4.95
CA ALA A 202 -13.02 -12.57 -4.35
C ALA A 202 -12.94 -11.23 -3.61
N GLY A 203 -13.46 -10.15 -4.20
CA GLY A 203 -13.52 -8.85 -3.55
C GLY A 203 -14.33 -8.87 -2.25
N TRP A 204 -15.52 -9.47 -2.26
CA TRP A 204 -16.34 -9.57 -1.04
C TRP A 204 -15.71 -10.46 0.03
N LEU A 205 -15.01 -11.53 -0.37
CA LEU A 205 -14.22 -12.34 0.57
C LEU A 205 -13.14 -11.50 1.26
N VAL A 206 -12.42 -10.66 0.50
CA VAL A 206 -11.42 -9.73 1.08
C VAL A 206 -12.08 -8.74 2.03
N VAL A 207 -13.24 -8.17 1.68
CA VAL A 207 -14.00 -7.27 2.57
C VAL A 207 -14.36 -7.97 3.89
N LEU A 208 -14.84 -9.22 3.83
CA LEU A 208 -15.22 -9.99 5.02
C LEU A 208 -14.01 -10.30 5.92
N VAL A 209 -12.93 -10.82 5.33
CA VAL A 209 -11.71 -11.18 6.08
C VAL A 209 -11.07 -9.94 6.69
N MET A 210 -10.83 -8.90 5.88
CA MET A 210 -10.21 -7.67 6.37
C MET A 210 -11.11 -6.91 7.33
N GLY A 211 -12.43 -6.94 7.13
CA GLY A 211 -13.40 -6.36 8.05
C GLY A 211 -13.40 -7.06 9.40
N ALA A 212 -13.38 -8.40 9.43
CA ALA A 212 -13.27 -9.17 10.67
C ALA A 212 -11.97 -8.86 11.42
N MET A 213 -10.84 -8.85 10.70
CA MET A 213 -9.54 -8.51 11.27
C MET A 213 -9.49 -7.08 11.81
N ALA A 214 -10.08 -6.12 11.09
CA ALA A 214 -10.20 -4.73 11.51
C ALA A 214 -10.98 -4.58 12.82
N VAL A 215 -12.11 -5.28 12.96
CA VAL A 215 -12.93 -5.27 14.19
C VAL A 215 -12.15 -5.86 15.36
N VAL A 216 -11.45 -6.98 15.16
CA VAL A 216 -10.63 -7.60 16.21
C VAL A 216 -9.48 -6.68 16.62
N ALA A 217 -8.76 -6.11 15.66
CA ALA A 217 -7.65 -5.19 15.93
C ALA A 217 -8.11 -3.94 16.69
N MET A 218 -9.26 -3.37 16.32
CA MET A 218 -9.86 -2.23 17.03
C MET A 218 -10.24 -2.58 18.47
N LYS A 219 -10.81 -3.76 18.72
CA LYS A 219 -11.11 -4.21 20.08
C LYS A 219 -9.85 -4.33 20.93
N THR A 220 -8.78 -4.89 20.39
CA THR A 220 -7.49 -5.00 21.08
C THR A 220 -6.90 -3.62 21.39
N LEU A 221 -6.99 -2.68 20.45
CA LEU A 221 -6.51 -1.30 20.63
C LEU A 221 -7.34 -0.49 21.63
N MET A 222 -8.63 -0.80 21.81
CA MET A 222 -9.51 -0.12 22.78
C MET A 222 -9.46 -0.72 24.19
N GLN A 223 -8.89 -1.93 24.34
CA GLN A 223 -8.79 -2.64 25.62
C GLN A 223 -7.41 -2.52 26.27
N GLY A 224 -6.39 -2.05 25.54
CA GLY A 224 -5.05 -1.76 26.04
C GLY A 224 -4.82 -0.27 26.23
#